data_AF-A0A2V6KQB3-F1
#
_entry.id   AF-A0A2V6KQB3-F1
#
_cell.length_a   1.000
_cell.length_b   1.000
_cell.length_c   1.000
_cell.angle_alpha   90.00
_cell.angle_beta   90.00
_cell.angle_gamma   90.00
#
_symmetry.space_group_name_H-M   'P 1'
#
loop_
_entity.id
_entity.type
_entity.pdbx_description
1 polymer ?
#
loop_
_entity_poly.entity_id
_entity_poly.type
_entity_poly.pdbx_seq_one_letter_code
_entity_poly.pdbx_strand_id
1 'polypeptide(L)'
;MKRFVPWLIAIIALLFVALVVRQCRNGGAANYQTTTVTRGPITQAVTATGTLNPVVNVQVGSQVSGNIAKLFADFNSQVKAGQVVAQIDPALFQATVTQA
;
A
#
# COMPACT_ATOMS: atom_id res chain seq x y z
N MET A 1 -36.92 45.15 -71.96
CA MET A 1 -36.01 45.04 -70.80
C MET A 1 -35.53 43.60 -70.57
N LYS A 2 -35.00 42.90 -71.60
CA LYS A 2 -34.61 41.48 -71.54
C LYS A 2 -33.10 41.24 -71.67
N ARG A 3 -32.29 42.31 -71.74
CA ARG A 3 -30.82 42.26 -71.95
C ARG A 3 -30.03 42.20 -70.63
N PHE A 4 -30.65 42.54 -69.50
CA PHE A 4 -30.02 42.53 -68.16
C PHE A 4 -30.20 41.20 -67.40
N VAL A 5 -31.19 40.39 -67.80
CA VAL A 5 -31.46 39.06 -67.20
C VAL A 5 -30.25 38.10 -67.27
N PRO A 6 -29.50 37.96 -68.39
CA PRO A 6 -28.33 37.08 -68.41
C PRO A 6 -27.20 37.58 -67.49
N TRP A 7 -27.07 38.89 -67.30
CA TRP A 7 -26.07 39.46 -66.40
C TRP A 7 -26.42 39.24 -64.93
N LEU A 8 -27.71 39.31 -64.59
CA LEU A 8 -28.22 39.03 -63.25
C LEU A 8 -28.06 37.54 -62.88
N ILE A 9 -28.27 36.63 -63.84
CA ILE A 9 -28.02 35.19 -63.66
C ILE A 9 -26.52 34.91 -63.49
N ALA A 10 -25.66 35.57 -64.26
CA ALA A 10 -24.20 35.42 -64.12
C ALA A 10 -23.69 35.91 -62.77
N ILE A 11 -24.21 37.03 -62.26
CA ILE A 11 -23.87 37.55 -60.93
C ILE A 11 -24.33 36.57 -59.85
N ILE A 12 -25.56 36.05 -59.93
CA ILE A 12 -26.08 35.08 -58.96
C ILE A 12 -25.26 33.78 -58.99
N ALA A 13 -24.91 33.27 -60.18
CA ALA A 13 -24.07 32.09 -60.31
C ALA A 13 -22.68 32.30 -59.72
N LEU A 14 -22.08 33.48 -59.94
CA LEU A 14 -20.77 33.82 -59.40
C LEU A 14 -20.80 33.97 -57.88
N LEU A 15 -21.88 34.55 -57.33
CA LEU A 15 -22.11 34.66 -55.89
C LEU A 15 -22.31 33.27 -55.26
N PHE A 16 -23.06 32.39 -55.94
CA PHE A 16 -23.27 31.01 -55.51
C PHE A 16 -21.97 30.21 -55.48
N VAL A 17 -21.15 30.30 -56.53
CA VAL A 17 -19.83 29.66 -56.59
C VAL A 17 -18.91 30.20 -55.49
N ALA A 18 -18.89 31.52 -55.27
CA ALA A 18 -18.07 32.12 -54.21
C ALA A 18 -18.48 31.64 -52.81
N LEU A 19 -19.79 31.46 -52.57
CA LEU A 19 -20.33 31.00 -51.29
C LEU A 19 -19.98 29.52 -51.05
N VAL A 20 -20.13 28.67 -52.07
CA VAL A 20 -19.76 27.24 -52.00
C VAL A 20 -18.26 27.05 -51.75
N VAL A 21 -17.40 27.81 -52.44
CA VAL A 21 -15.94 27.76 -52.25
C VAL A 21 -15.55 28.18 -50.84
N ARG A 22 -16.21 29.19 -50.28
CA ARG A 22 -15.96 29.64 -48.90
C ARG A 22 -16.39 28.59 -47.87
N GLN A 23 -17.47 27.86 -48.15
CA GLN A 23 -18.01 26.84 -47.24
C GLN A 23 -17.18 25.55 -47.24
N CYS A 24 -16.64 25.14 -48.40
CA CYS A 24 -15.73 24.00 -48.49
C CYS A 24 -14.33 24.27 -47.89
N ARG A 25 -13.93 25.55 -47.73
CA ARG A 25 -12.65 25.91 -47.11
C ARG A 25 -12.67 25.88 -45.57
N ASN A 26 -13.84 25.80 -44.95
CA ASN A 26 -13.98 25.68 -43.49
C ASN A 26 -13.87 24.21 -43.02
N GLY A 27 -12.86 23.48 -43.52
CA GLY A 27 -12.47 22.19 -42.96
C GLY A 27 -11.88 22.41 -41.57
N GLY A 28 -12.66 22.11 -40.53
CA GLY A 28 -12.32 22.38 -39.13
C GLY A 28 -10.98 21.78 -38.74
N ALA A 29 -10.03 22.63 -38.37
CA ALA A 29 -8.79 22.20 -37.76
C ALA A 29 -9.11 21.53 -36.41
N ALA A 30 -8.70 20.28 -36.25
CA ALA A 30 -8.85 19.55 -35.00
C ALA A 30 -8.03 20.27 -33.91
N ASN A 31 -8.71 20.79 -32.89
CA ASN A 31 -8.07 21.42 -31.75
C ASN A 31 -7.61 20.33 -30.78
N TYR A 32 -6.29 20.21 -30.58
CA TYR A 32 -5.71 19.28 -29.62
C TYR A 32 -5.28 20.03 -28.36
N GLN A 33 -5.65 19.50 -27.20
CA GLN A 33 -5.12 19.97 -25.92
C GLN A 33 -3.85 19.18 -25.60
N THR A 34 -2.72 19.88 -25.51
CA THR A 34 -1.43 19.31 -25.11
C THR A 34 -0.98 19.91 -23.79
N THR A 35 -0.25 19.13 -23.00
CA THR A 35 0.39 19.61 -21.77
C THR A 35 1.89 19.33 -21.83
N THR A 36 2.66 20.08 -21.04
CA THR A 36 4.13 19.97 -21.01
C THR A 36 4.53 18.76 -20.16
N VAL A 37 5.40 17.90 -20.68
CA VAL A 37 5.90 16.73 -19.96
C VAL A 37 6.96 17.16 -18.94
N THR A 38 6.75 16.86 -17.66
CA THR A 38 7.71 17.08 -16.58
C THR A 38 8.33 15.76 -16.13
N ARG A 39 9.61 15.80 -15.74
CA ARG A 39 10.32 14.66 -15.16
C ARG A 39 10.39 14.83 -13.65
N GLY A 40 9.98 13.81 -12.92
CA GLY A 40 10.10 13.72 -11.48
C GLY A 40 10.39 12.28 -11.07
N PRO A 41 10.96 12.06 -9.88
CA PRO A 41 11.19 10.72 -9.37
C PRO A 41 9.84 10.02 -9.13
N ILE A 42 9.70 8.80 -9.68
CA ILE A 42 8.57 7.91 -9.40
C ILE A 42 9.11 6.79 -8.52
N THR A 43 8.70 6.77 -7.25
CA THR A 43 9.04 5.69 -6.32
C THR A 43 7.89 4.70 -6.23
N GLN A 44 8.16 3.45 -6.61
CA GLN A 44 7.24 2.33 -6.43
C GLN A 44 7.61 1.61 -5.13
N ALA A 45 6.78 1.76 -4.10
CA ALA A 45 6.95 1.02 -2.84
C ALA A 45 6.18 -0.30 -2.91
N VAL A 46 6.86 -1.41 -2.61
CA VAL A 46 6.23 -2.72 -2.44
C VAL A 46 6.08 -2.96 -0.94
N THR A 47 4.84 -3.05 -0.47
CA THR A 47 4.55 -3.35 0.93
C THR A 47 4.60 -4.85 1.16
N ALA A 48 5.63 -5.32 1.85
CA ALA A 48 5.71 -6.70 2.32
C ALA A 48 5.35 -6.75 3.81
N THR A 49 4.26 -7.42 4.16
CA THR A 49 3.90 -7.71 5.54
C THR A 49 4.56 -9.02 5.97
N GLY A 50 5.42 -8.96 6.99
CA GLY A 50 5.99 -10.14 7.65
C GLY A 50 5.54 -10.20 9.11
N THR A 51 5.44 -11.41 9.67
CA THR A 51 5.20 -11.60 11.10
C THR A 51 6.49 -11.36 11.87
N LEU A 52 6.42 -10.65 13.00
CA LEU A 52 7.55 -10.48 13.89
C LEU A 52 7.65 -11.69 14.83
N ASN A 53 8.82 -12.33 14.87
CA ASN A 53 9.11 -13.43 15.77
C ASN A 53 10.22 -13.02 16.75
N PRO A 54 10.14 -13.43 18.02
CA PRO A 54 11.21 -13.19 18.99
C PRO A 54 12.48 -13.90 18.53
N VAL A 55 13.64 -13.24 18.73
CA VAL A 55 14.95 -13.80 18.36
C VAL A 55 15.24 -15.10 19.13
N VAL A 56 14.81 -15.16 20.40
CA VAL A 56 14.96 -16.33 21.25
C VAL A 56 13.66 -16.49 22.05
N ASN A 57 13.08 -17.69 22.00
CA ASN A 57 11.95 -18.08 22.83
C ASN A 57 12.35 -19.32 23.63
N VAL A 58 12.26 -19.24 24.97
CA VAL A 58 12.63 -20.36 25.86
C VAL A 58 11.43 -20.71 26.71
N GLN A 59 11.00 -21.97 26.63
CA GLN A 59 9.99 -22.51 27.51
C GLN A 59 10.67 -23.04 28.77
N VAL A 60 10.39 -22.41 29.91
CA VAL A 60 10.95 -22.80 31.21
C VAL A 60 9.95 -23.73 31.90
N GLY A 61 10.43 -24.87 32.39
CA GLY A 61 9.65 -25.86 33.13
C GLY A 61 10.45 -26.46 34.28
N SER A 62 9.80 -27.27 35.11
CA SER A 62 10.47 -28.01 36.17
C SER A 62 10.98 -29.37 35.67
N GLN A 63 12.16 -29.78 36.12
CA GLN A 63 12.68 -31.14 35.91
C GLN A 63 12.12 -32.16 36.92
N VAL A 64 11.58 -31.67 38.04
CA VAL A 64 11.05 -32.49 39.13
C VAL A 64 9.57 -32.19 39.37
N SER A 65 8.79 -33.23 39.63
CA SER A 65 7.38 -33.08 39.99
C SER A 65 7.26 -32.70 41.47
N GLY A 66 6.45 -31.68 41.76
CA GLY A 66 6.19 -31.22 43.11
C GLY A 66 5.34 -29.95 43.12
N ASN A 67 4.81 -29.59 44.29
CA ASN A 67 3.98 -28.39 44.45
C ASN A 67 4.86 -27.12 44.47
N ILE A 68 4.38 -26.02 43.88
CA ILE A 68 5.08 -24.72 43.95
C ILE A 68 4.89 -24.15 45.35
N ALA A 69 5.97 -24.02 46.11
CA ALA A 69 5.96 -23.40 47.43
C ALA A 69 6.05 -21.88 47.36
N LYS A 70 6.85 -21.33 46.43
CA LYS A 70 7.01 -19.88 46.21
C LYS A 70 7.20 -19.55 44.73
N LEU A 71 6.60 -18.45 44.28
CA LEU A 71 6.78 -17.90 42.93
C LEU A 71 7.39 -16.50 43.05
N PHE A 72 8.51 -16.27 42.36
CA PHE A 72 9.30 -15.03 42.47
C PHE A 72 9.23 -14.17 41.20
N ALA A 73 8.61 -14.65 40.13
CA ALA A 73 8.39 -13.90 38.91
C ALA A 73 6.94 -14.02 38.45
N ASP A 74 6.38 -12.90 38.00
CA ASP A 74 5.02 -12.81 37.45
C ASP A 74 5.07 -12.50 35.94
N PHE A 75 3.91 -12.54 35.30
CA PHE A 75 3.75 -12.17 33.89
C PHE A 75 4.37 -10.79 33.59
N ASN A 76 5.09 -10.71 32.47
CA ASN A 76 5.87 -9.54 32.05
C ASN A 76 7.02 -9.10 32.98
N SER A 77 7.36 -9.87 34.01
CA SER A 77 8.54 -9.59 34.83
C SER A 77 9.82 -9.86 34.04
N GLN A 78 10.78 -8.93 34.06
CA GLN A 78 12.10 -9.16 33.48
C GLN A 78 12.92 -10.08 34.37
N VAL A 79 13.40 -11.19 33.81
CA VAL A 79 14.23 -12.18 34.50
C VAL A 79 15.61 -12.28 33.88
N LYS A 80 16.63 -12.56 34.70
CA LYS A 80 18.01 -12.78 34.25
C LYS A 80 18.36 -14.27 34.24
N ALA A 81 19.36 -14.65 33.45
CA ALA A 81 19.90 -16.00 33.48
C ALA A 81 20.38 -16.37 34.89
N GLY A 82 19.96 -17.55 35.38
CA GLY A 82 20.28 -18.03 36.72
C GLY A 82 19.40 -17.46 37.85
N GLN A 83 18.42 -16.60 37.54
CA GLN A 83 17.48 -16.10 38.53
C GLN A 83 16.48 -17.20 38.93
N VAL A 84 16.22 -17.33 40.23
CA VAL A 84 15.20 -18.24 40.75
C VAL A 84 13.82 -17.69 40.39
N VAL A 85 13.07 -18.44 39.58
CA VAL A 85 11.73 -18.07 39.11
C VAL A 85 10.65 -18.65 40.03
N ALA A 86 10.80 -19.91 40.43
CA ALA A 86 9.88 -20.60 41.34
C ALA A 86 10.66 -21.59 42.22
N GLN A 87 10.16 -21.83 43.44
CA GLN A 87 10.66 -22.83 44.37
C GLN A 87 9.61 -23.92 44.54
N ILE A 88 10.00 -25.17 44.33
CA ILE A 88 9.18 -26.35 44.57
C ILE A 88 9.34 -26.78 46.02
N ASP A 89 8.27 -27.29 46.63
CA ASP A 89 8.27 -27.77 48.01
C ASP A 89 9.33 -28.86 48.22
N PRO A 90 10.37 -28.60 49.06
CA PRO A 90 11.46 -29.53 49.25
C PRO A 90 11.15 -30.63 50.27
N ALA A 91 10.00 -30.61 50.97
CA ALA A 91 9.75 -31.49 52.12
C ALA A 91 9.98 -32.97 51.81
N LEU A 92 9.49 -33.46 50.67
CA LEU A 92 9.70 -34.86 50.24
C LEU A 92 11.18 -35.15 49.93
N PHE A 93 11.86 -34.22 49.25
CA PHE A 93 13.27 -34.39 48.88
C PHE A 93 14.20 -34.32 50.11
N GLN A 94 13.92 -33.44 51.05
CA GLN A 94 14.70 -33.30 52.28
C GLN A 94 14.57 -34.54 53.17
N ALA A 95 13.38 -35.13 53.22
CA ALA A 95 13.15 -36.39 53.93
C ALA A 95 13.97 -37.54 53.30
N THR A 96 13.99 -37.66 51.97
CA THR A 96 14.80 -38.68 51.28
C THR A 96 16.29 -38.51 51.53
N VAL A 97 16.81 -37.28 51.52
CA VAL A 97 18.25 -37.02 51.77
C VAL A 97 18.64 -37.33 53.21
N THR A 98 17.76 -37.07 54.18
CA THR A 98 18.04 -37.34 55.60
C THR A 98 17.98 -38.83 55.93
N GLN A 99 17.30 -39.62 55.09
CA GLN A 99 17.15 -41.07 55.27
C GLN A 99 18.27 -41.89 54.59
N ALA A 100 19.11 -41.24 53.78
CA ALA A 100 20.28 -41.82 53.11
C ALA A 100 21.56 -41.59 53.94
#